data_AF-A0A969PD57-F1
#
_entry.id   AF-A0A969PD57-F1
#
_cell.length_a   1.000
_cell.length_b   1.000
_cell.length_c   1.000
_cell.angle_alpha   90.00
_cell.angle_beta   90.00
_cell.angle_gamma   90.00
#
_symmetry.space_group_name_H-M   'P 1'
#
loop_
_entity.id
_entity.type
_entity.pdbx_description
1 polymer ?
#
loop_
_entity_poly.entity_id
_entity_poly.type
_entity_poly.pdbx_seq_one_letter_code
_entity_poly.pdbx_strand_id
1 'polypeptide(L)'
;MNLSQKNNFIVNIPNAQLAKPFRQENPVAGIEEVTLSNLDAKTVRLTVVGETAAPQVELFDSNEGLIFSLPPLTPPALPLYKGGAGGGSQGR
;
A
#
# COMPACT_ATOMS: atom_id res chain seq x y z
N MET A 1 5.08 21.91 -13.58
CA MET A 1 3.90 21.24 -13.01
C MET A 1 3.97 19.79 -13.43
N ASN A 2 4.14 18.84 -12.51
CA ASN A 2 4.43 17.43 -12.85
C ASN A 2 3.38 16.45 -12.28
N LEU A 3 3.24 15.32 -12.97
CA LEU A 3 2.08 14.43 -13.15
C LEU A 3 1.83 13.44 -11.98
N SER A 4 0.68 13.47 -11.30
CA SER A 4 0.34 12.45 -10.27
C SER A 4 -1.10 11.93 -10.36
N GLN A 5 -1.45 11.32 -11.49
CA GLN A 5 -2.71 10.55 -11.61
C GLN A 5 -2.52 9.02 -11.64
N LYS A 6 -1.31 8.50 -11.39
CA LYS A 6 -0.98 7.10 -11.74
C LYS A 6 -0.63 6.15 -10.60
N ASN A 7 -0.53 6.63 -9.36
CA ASN A 7 -0.17 5.77 -8.22
C ASN A 7 -1.39 5.37 -7.40
N ASN A 8 -2.54 5.23 -8.06
CA ASN A 8 -3.81 5.05 -7.37
C ASN A 8 -4.37 3.68 -7.68
N PHE A 9 -4.67 2.90 -6.64
CA PHE A 9 -5.58 1.77 -6.73
C PHE A 9 -7.00 2.27 -6.45
N ILE A 10 -7.95 1.96 -7.34
CA ILE A 10 -9.35 2.35 -7.20
C ILE A 10 -10.22 1.13 -7.42
N VAL A 11 -11.12 0.85 -6.48
CA VAL A 11 -12.13 -0.21 -6.61
C VAL A 11 -13.48 0.28 -6.15
N ASN A 12 -14.51 -0.12 -6.91
CA ASN A 12 -15.91 0.11 -6.56
C ASN A 12 -16.49 -1.17 -5.98
N ILE A 13 -17.07 -1.07 -4.79
CA ILE A 13 -17.67 -2.14 -4.03
C ILE A 13 -19.19 -1.98 -4.14
N PRO A 14 -19.87 -2.77 -4.98
CA PRO A 14 -21.31 -2.70 -5.12
C PRO A 14 -22.01 -3.27 -3.89
N ASN A 15 -23.29 -2.93 -3.72
CA ASN A 15 -24.14 -3.37 -2.60
C ASN A 15 -23.58 -2.98 -1.22
N ALA A 16 -22.83 -1.89 -1.15
CA ALA A 16 -22.25 -1.36 0.07
C ALA A 16 -22.60 0.11 0.25
N GLN A 17 -22.72 0.55 1.50
CA GLN A 17 -22.91 1.96 1.83
C GLN A 17 -22.26 2.28 3.18
N LEU A 18 -21.52 3.39 3.22
CA LEU A 18 -20.92 3.91 4.44
C LEU A 18 -21.89 4.87 5.14
N ALA A 19 -22.03 4.73 6.45
CA ALA A 19 -22.69 5.72 7.29
C ALA A 19 -21.90 7.04 7.35
N LYS A 20 -20.56 6.95 7.25
CA LYS A 20 -19.65 8.10 7.21
C LYS A 20 -18.44 7.76 6.33
N PRO A 21 -17.92 8.70 5.52
CA PRO A 21 -16.68 8.49 4.79
C PRO A 21 -15.49 8.26 5.73
N PHE A 22 -14.50 7.54 5.24
CA PHE A 22 -13.25 7.26 5.92
C PHE A 22 -12.08 7.85 5.12
N ARG A 23 -11.10 8.41 5.82
CA ARG A 23 -9.88 8.96 5.23
C ARG A 23 -8.74 8.80 6.23
N GLN A 24 -7.61 8.30 5.75
CA GLN A 24 -6.38 8.21 6.53
C GLN A 24 -5.18 8.58 5.65
N GLU A 25 -4.40 9.54 6.12
CA GLU A 25 -3.17 9.98 5.47
C GLU A 25 -1.98 9.24 6.08
N ASN A 26 -0.99 8.90 5.26
CA ASN A 26 0.26 8.22 5.63
C ASN A 26 0.07 7.05 6.62
N PRO A 27 -0.86 6.10 6.37
CA PRO A 27 -1.14 5.01 7.30
C PRO A 27 0.07 4.08 7.50
N VAL A 28 0.92 3.94 6.47
CA VAL A 28 2.14 3.13 6.45
C VAL A 28 3.07 3.65 5.35
N ALA A 29 4.37 3.38 5.47
CA ALA A 29 5.36 3.73 4.45
C ALA A 29 4.96 3.18 3.06
N GLY A 30 5.04 4.03 2.04
CA GLY A 30 4.69 3.71 0.67
C GLY A 30 3.22 3.97 0.32
N ILE A 31 2.37 4.28 1.30
CA ILE A 31 0.96 4.68 1.11
C ILE A 31 0.78 6.13 1.56
N GLU A 32 0.48 7.00 0.61
CA GLU A 32 0.21 8.41 0.86
C GLU A 32 -1.16 8.61 1.50
N GLU A 33 -2.18 7.92 1.00
CA GLU A 33 -3.56 8.11 1.44
C GLU A 33 -4.44 6.88 1.19
N VAL A 34 -5.38 6.61 2.11
CA VAL A 34 -6.52 5.71 1.92
C VAL A 34 -7.81 6.51 2.09
N THR A 35 -8.71 6.44 1.12
CA THR A 35 -10.06 7.01 1.21
C THR A 35 -11.14 6.00 0.89
N LEU A 36 -12.22 6.04 1.67
CA LEU A 36 -13.45 5.28 1.49
C LEU A 36 -14.62 6.27 1.44
N SER A 37 -15.36 6.28 0.33
CA SER A 37 -16.48 7.21 0.12
C SER A 37 -17.63 6.54 -0.62
N ASN A 38 -18.86 7.03 -0.43
CA ASN A 38 -19.99 6.58 -1.24
C ASN A 38 -19.87 7.21 -2.64
N LEU A 39 -19.74 6.37 -3.67
CA LEU A 39 -19.79 6.81 -5.07
C LEU A 39 -21.23 7.15 -5.47
N ASP A 40 -22.18 6.35 -4.99
CA ASP A 40 -23.61 6.53 -5.17
C ASP A 40 -24.38 5.89 -3.98
N ALA A 41 -25.71 5.71 -4.13
CA ALA A 41 -26.57 5.18 -3.09
C ALA A 41 -26.34 3.69 -2.74
N LYS A 42 -25.57 2.93 -3.52
CA LYS A 42 -25.35 1.49 -3.37
C LYS A 42 -23.90 1.06 -3.64
N THR A 43 -23.01 2.00 -3.88
CA THR A 43 -21.62 1.72 -4.24
C THR A 43 -20.67 2.51 -3.34
N VAL A 44 -19.74 1.81 -2.68
CA VAL A 44 -18.60 2.41 -1.99
C VAL A 44 -17.40 2.40 -2.94
N ARG A 45 -16.62 3.47 -2.96
CA ARG A 45 -15.33 3.53 -3.65
C ARG A 45 -14.21 3.59 -2.63
N LEU A 46 -13.29 2.63 -2.74
CA LEU A 46 -11.98 2.65 -2.11
C LEU A 46 -10.99 3.24 -3.10
N THR A 47 -10.22 4.24 -2.65
CA THR A 47 -9.05 4.76 -3.34
C THR A 47 -7.85 4.65 -2.40
N VAL A 48 -6.76 4.07 -2.89
CA VAL A 48 -5.47 4.01 -2.20
C VAL A 48 -4.44 4.70 -3.07
N VAL A 49 -3.78 5.72 -2.54
CA VAL A 49 -2.73 6.47 -3.21
C VAL A 49 -1.39 6.02 -2.65
N GLY A 50 -0.52 5.51 -3.50
CA GLY A 50 0.86 5.16 -3.16
C GLY A 50 1.81 6.32 -3.43
N GLU A 51 2.86 6.43 -2.63
CA GLU A 51 3.82 7.53 -2.73
C GLU A 51 4.59 7.51 -4.07
N THR A 52 4.96 6.31 -4.54
CA THR A 52 5.85 6.14 -5.70
C THR A 52 5.27 5.27 -6.82
N ALA A 53 4.34 4.37 -6.49
CA ALA A 53 3.67 3.49 -7.44
C ALA A 53 2.26 3.15 -6.94
N ALA A 54 1.40 2.63 -7.82
CA ALA A 54 0.09 2.13 -7.41
C ALA A 54 0.26 0.96 -6.41
N PRO A 55 -0.43 0.98 -5.25
CA PRO A 55 -0.35 -0.09 -4.27
C PRO A 55 -0.90 -1.41 -4.81
N GLN A 56 -0.27 -2.52 -4.40
CA GLN A 56 -0.88 -3.83 -4.55
C GLN A 56 -1.90 -4.01 -3.43
N VAL A 57 -3.10 -4.49 -3.78
CA VAL A 57 -4.19 -4.70 -2.83
C VAL A 57 -4.66 -6.14 -2.95
N GLU A 58 -4.77 -6.82 -1.81
CA GLU A 58 -5.34 -8.17 -1.73
C GLU A 58 -6.70 -8.11 -1.04
N LEU A 59 -7.67 -8.87 -1.56
CA LEU A 59 -9.02 -8.94 -1.05
C LEU A 59 -9.29 -10.31 -0.44
N PHE A 60 -9.81 -10.31 0.78
CA PHE A 60 -10.21 -11.52 1.47
C PHE A 60 -11.65 -11.40 1.95
N ASP A 61 -12.45 -12.41 1.64
CA ASP A 61 -13.75 -12.60 2.27
C ASP A 61 -13.55 -13.23 3.66
N SER A 62 -14.22 -12.68 4.67
CA SER A 62 -14.23 -13.22 6.02
C SER A 62 -15.65 -13.24 6.58
N ASN A 63 -15.85 -13.97 7.67
CA ASN A 63 -17.14 -14.04 8.36
C ASN A 63 -17.60 -12.69 8.92
N GLU A 64 -16.67 -11.75 9.08
CA GLU A 64 -16.92 -10.40 9.63
C GLU A 64 -17.09 -9.35 8.51
N GLY A 65 -16.84 -9.72 7.25
CA GLY A 65 -16.95 -8.84 6.09
C GLY A 65 -15.77 -8.95 5.12
N LEU A 66 -15.58 -7.91 4.31
CA LEU A 66 -14.50 -7.80 3.33
C LEU A 66 -13.24 -7.18 3.97
N ILE A 67 -12.09 -7.81 3.79
CA ILE A 67 -10.79 -7.33 4.26
C ILE A 67 -9.93 -6.95 3.06
N PHE A 68 -9.44 -5.70 3.06
CA PHE A 68 -8.46 -5.21 2.08
C PHE A 68 -7.09 -5.15 2.75
N SER A 69 -6.15 -5.98 2.29
CA SER A 69 -4.76 -5.96 2.75
C SER A 69 -3.91 -5.09 1.83
N LEU A 70 -3.15 -4.18 2.43
CA LEU A 70 -2.24 -3.24 1.75
C LEU A 70 -0.80 -3.55 2.18
N PRO A 71 -0.12 -4.52 1.53
CA PRO A 71 1.28 -4.78 1.83
C PRO A 71 2.12 -3.52 1.54
N PRO A 72 3.07 -3.16 2.43
CA PRO A 72 3.97 -2.04 2.18
C PRO A 72 4.73 -2.25 0.86
N LEU A 73 4.84 -1.19 0.06
CA LEU A 73 5.73 -1.13 -1.10
C LEU A 73 7.18 -1.10 -0.60
N THR A 74 7.66 -2.20 -0.04
CA THR A 74 9.04 -2.30 0.43
C THR A 74 9.91 -2.48 -0.81
N PRO A 75 10.84 -1.56 -1.13
CA PRO A 75 11.91 -1.89 -2.07
C PRO A 75 12.61 -3.15 -1.54
N PRO A 76 12.99 -4.11 -2.40
CA PRO A 76 13.71 -5.29 -1.94
C PRO A 76 14.91 -4.83 -1.10
N ALA A 77 15.02 -5.35 0.13
CA ALA A 77 16.17 -5.07 0.98
C ALA A 77 17.43 -5.46 0.20
N LEU A 78 18.32 -4.50 -0.05
CA LEU A 78 19.60 -4.79 -0.67
C LEU A 78 20.32 -5.82 0.22
N PRO A 79 20.83 -6.94 -0.34
CA PRO A 79 21.57 -7.89 0.45
C PRO A 79 22.76 -7.18 1.10
N LEU A 80 22.91 -7.34 2.42
CA LEU A 80 24.07 -6.81 3.14
C LEU A 80 25.32 -7.41 2.50
N TYR A 81 26.16 -6.56 1.89
CA TYR A 81 27.48 -6.99 1.47
C TYR A 81 28.24 -7.39 2.75
N LYS A 82 28.47 -8.69 2.94
CA LYS A 82 29.34 -9.15 4.02
C LYS A 82 30.77 -8.91 3.55
N GLY A 83 31.29 -7.70 3.84
CA GLY A 83 32.68 -7.35 3.59
C GLY A 83 33.59 -8.43 4.17
N GLY A 84 34.40 -9.03 3.31
CA GLY A 84 35.25 -10.16 3.64
C GLY A 84 36.20 -9.84 4.80
N ALA A 85 36.28 -10.76 5.75
CA ALA A 85 37.34 -10.75 6.74
C ALA A 85 38.68 -10.86 5.99
N GLY A 86 39.44 -9.77 5.95
CA GLY A 86 40.83 -9.78 5.52
C GLY A 86 41.63 -10.64 6.48
N GLY A 87 41.86 -11.90 6.10
CA GLY A 87 42.80 -12.77 6.78
C GLY A 87 44.19 -12.13 6.74
N GLY A 88 44.72 -11.82 7.92
CA GLY A 88 46.06 -11.29 8.08
C GLY A 88 47.10 -12.24 7.49
N SER A 89 47.98 -11.67 6.68
CA SER A 89 49.23 -12.28 6.27
C SER A 89 50.39 -11.46 6.82
N GLN A 90 51.50 -12.17 7.06
CA GLN A 90 52.85 -11.75 7.47
C GLN A 90 53.03 -11.70 9.00
N GLY A 91 53.90 -12.48 9.63
CA GLY A 91 55.01 -13.31 9.15
C GLY A 91 56.12 -13.20 10.20
N ARG A 92 56.68 -14.32 10.68
CA ARG A 92 58.03 -14.45 11.25
C ARG A 92 58.48 -15.89 11.09
#